data_AF-A0A1A9HX02-F1
#
_entry.id   AF-A0A1A9HX02-F1
#
_cell.length_a   1.000
_cell.length_b   1.000
_cell.length_c   1.000
_cell.angle_alpha   90.00
_cell.angle_beta   90.00
_cell.angle_gamma   90.00
#
_symmetry.space_group_name_H-M   'P 1'
#
loop_
_entity.id
_entity.type
_entity.pdbx_description
1 polymer ?
#
loop_
_entity_poly.entity_id
_entity_poly.type
_entity_poly.pdbx_seq_one_letter_code
_entity_poly.pdbx_strand_id
1 'polypeptide(L)'
;MKKKSAHKKKSNKKLSTWSIGGSIFAMFFGAGNIVFPLALGFHYNAHPWFAYFGMILTAVCVPLIGLISMLLYSGDYQRFFGSIGKLPGIIFIVAILCVIGPFGGIPRAIAVSHATLSSLAEPPSKLIPSLPWFSLICCVLIYIFSCKLSRLIQWLGSVFSPIMLITLLWVLIRSFMLPPHPAIDTFSPNAQQAWVAGVIEGFNTMDLLATFFFCSIVLISLRQLIAHENHTGDEEIPLSFQQINKKNRRTLVLGFLLAAVLLGAVYLGFVLSAARHADLLVNVSKGCILGKISAIALGPNSILTGTSIFIACLTTEIALVGIVADFLARVISFKKLNYPIAVILTLIPTYFISILNFETISLLLLPLLQLSYPALIVLACGNIAHKLWNFRYVQALFYLTLSLTIILRLIG
;
A
#
# COMPACT_ATOMS: atom_id res chain seq x y z
N MET A 1 -52.13 -25.58 -9.15
CA MET A 1 -51.05 -24.75 -9.73
C MET A 1 -50.01 -24.42 -8.65
N LYS A 2 -48.88 -25.16 -8.62
CA LYS A 2 -47.77 -24.94 -7.68
C LYS A 2 -46.85 -23.82 -8.22
N LYS A 3 -46.78 -22.68 -7.53
CA LYS A 3 -45.79 -21.63 -7.80
C LYS A 3 -44.40 -22.15 -7.43
N LYS A 4 -43.54 -22.34 -8.43
CA LYS A 4 -42.11 -22.61 -8.26
C LYS A 4 -41.46 -21.38 -7.61
N SER A 5 -41.02 -21.55 -6.36
CA SER A 5 -40.08 -20.64 -5.69
C SER A 5 -38.75 -20.65 -6.44
N ALA A 6 -38.36 -19.51 -6.98
CA ALA A 6 -37.06 -19.31 -7.58
C ALA A 6 -36.00 -19.30 -6.47
N HIS A 7 -35.30 -20.41 -6.31
CA HIS A 7 -34.06 -20.47 -5.53
C HIS A 7 -33.02 -19.52 -6.15
N LYS A 8 -32.90 -18.32 -5.57
CA LYS A 8 -31.78 -17.42 -5.82
C LYS A 8 -30.54 -18.09 -5.26
N LYS A 9 -29.72 -18.67 -6.13
CA LYS A 9 -28.42 -19.30 -5.84
C LYS A 9 -27.53 -18.29 -5.11
N LYS A 10 -27.51 -18.30 -3.77
CA LYS A 10 -26.49 -17.60 -2.98
C LYS A 10 -25.14 -18.25 -3.33
N SER A 11 -24.28 -17.49 -4.00
CA SER A 11 -22.91 -17.92 -4.32
C SER A 11 -22.16 -18.24 -3.03
N ASN A 12 -21.91 -19.52 -2.77
CA ASN A 12 -20.96 -19.99 -1.77
C ASN A 12 -19.56 -19.52 -2.18
N LYS A 13 -19.13 -18.33 -1.71
CA LYS A 13 -17.76 -17.84 -1.92
C LYS A 13 -16.81 -18.61 -1.01
N LYS A 14 -16.38 -19.80 -1.45
CA LYS A 14 -15.17 -20.44 -0.92
C LYS A 14 -14.03 -19.42 -0.99
N LEU A 15 -13.35 -19.24 0.12
CA LEU A 15 -12.20 -18.35 0.24
C LEU A 15 -11.05 -18.82 -0.67
N SER A 16 -10.93 -18.22 -1.85
CA SER A 16 -9.89 -18.60 -2.82
C SER A 16 -8.59 -17.83 -2.54
N THR A 17 -7.45 -18.47 -2.82
CA THR A 17 -6.12 -17.84 -2.82
C THR A 17 -6.12 -16.54 -3.63
N TRP A 18 -6.88 -16.52 -4.74
CA TRP A 18 -7.09 -15.35 -5.59
C TRP A 18 -7.78 -14.20 -4.87
N SER A 19 -8.79 -14.49 -4.03
CA SER A 19 -9.51 -13.46 -3.29
C SER A 19 -8.61 -12.81 -2.24
N ILE A 20 -7.81 -13.61 -1.52
CA ILE A 20 -6.87 -13.11 -0.51
C ILE A 20 -5.73 -12.32 -1.18
N GLY A 21 -5.06 -12.93 -2.15
CA GLY A 21 -3.93 -12.32 -2.84
C GLY A 21 -4.33 -11.06 -3.60
N GLY A 22 -5.46 -11.09 -4.30
CA GLY A 22 -6.01 -9.92 -5.00
C GLY A 22 -6.39 -8.77 -4.04
N SER A 23 -6.96 -9.08 -2.87
CA SER A 23 -7.29 -8.05 -1.88
C SER A 23 -6.02 -7.40 -1.31
N ILE A 24 -5.01 -8.19 -0.96
CA ILE A 24 -3.74 -7.68 -0.42
C ILE A 24 -2.99 -6.87 -1.48
N PHE A 25 -2.93 -7.40 -2.70
CA PHE A 25 -2.40 -6.66 -3.84
C PHE A 25 -3.11 -5.32 -3.99
N ALA A 26 -4.45 -5.29 -4.01
CA ALA A 26 -5.21 -4.05 -4.14
C ALA A 26 -4.99 -3.06 -2.99
N MET A 27 -4.83 -3.58 -1.76
CA MET A 27 -4.57 -2.73 -0.59
C MET A 27 -3.18 -2.11 -0.64
N PHE A 28 -2.16 -2.83 -1.12
CA PHE A 28 -0.83 -2.25 -1.34
C PHE A 28 -0.78 -1.38 -2.59
N PHE A 29 -1.44 -1.77 -3.68
CA PHE A 29 -1.27 -1.14 -4.99
C PHE A 29 -1.92 0.26 -5.11
N GLY A 30 -1.29 1.24 -4.48
CA GLY A 30 -1.64 2.66 -4.52
C GLY A 30 -0.54 3.54 -5.13
N ALA A 31 -0.67 4.86 -4.95
CA ALA A 31 0.18 5.90 -5.54
C ALA A 31 1.70 5.66 -5.44
N GLY A 32 2.20 5.31 -4.25
CA GLY A 32 3.64 5.09 -4.05
C GLY A 32 4.18 3.93 -4.87
N ASN A 33 3.38 2.87 -5.02
CA ASN A 33 3.71 1.64 -5.73
C ASN A 33 3.68 1.79 -7.26
N ILE A 34 3.36 3.00 -7.73
CA ILE A 34 3.47 3.34 -9.14
C ILE A 34 4.56 4.38 -9.38
N VAL A 35 4.61 5.42 -8.57
CA VAL A 35 5.55 6.54 -8.75
C VAL A 35 7.00 6.11 -8.54
N PHE A 36 7.27 5.32 -7.49
CA PHE A 36 8.62 4.97 -7.10
C PHE A 36 9.33 4.01 -8.07
N PRO A 37 8.72 2.91 -8.55
CA PRO A 37 9.34 2.07 -9.57
C PRO A 37 9.61 2.82 -10.87
N LEU A 38 8.71 3.72 -11.28
CA LEU A 38 8.87 4.54 -12.49
C LEU A 38 10.00 5.55 -12.35
N ALA A 39 10.05 6.30 -11.25
CA ALA A 39 11.13 7.24 -10.97
C ALA A 39 12.48 6.51 -10.90
N LEU A 40 12.52 5.33 -10.28
CA LEU A 40 13.71 4.51 -10.18
C LEU A 40 14.21 4.05 -11.57
N GLY A 41 13.30 3.59 -12.43
CA GLY A 41 13.64 3.20 -13.80
C GLY A 41 14.15 4.36 -14.65
N PHE A 42 13.58 5.55 -14.48
CA PHE A 42 14.05 6.76 -15.14
C PHE A 42 15.46 7.16 -14.68
N HIS A 43 15.69 7.31 -13.37
CA HIS A 43 16.96 7.80 -12.83
C HIS A 43 18.12 6.80 -12.95
N TYR A 44 17.83 5.50 -12.95
CA TYR A 44 18.84 4.43 -13.05
C TYR A 44 18.67 3.61 -14.33
N ASN A 45 18.31 4.30 -15.43
CA ASN A 45 18.01 3.69 -16.73
C ASN A 45 19.15 2.85 -17.34
N ALA A 46 20.41 3.13 -16.96
CA ALA A 46 21.59 2.38 -17.41
C ALA A 46 21.74 1.02 -16.70
N HIS A 47 21.28 0.91 -15.45
CA HIS A 47 21.34 -0.31 -14.64
C HIS A 47 19.98 -0.66 -14.00
N PRO A 48 18.91 -0.80 -14.80
CA PRO A 48 17.53 -0.90 -14.28
C PRO A 48 17.30 -2.21 -13.54
N TRP A 49 18.02 -3.28 -13.90
CA TRP A 49 17.94 -4.57 -13.22
C TRP A 49 18.46 -4.50 -11.78
N PHE A 50 19.59 -3.84 -11.56
CA PHE A 50 20.15 -3.67 -10.21
C PHE A 50 19.22 -2.84 -9.33
N ALA A 51 18.66 -1.76 -9.90
CA ALA A 51 17.67 -0.94 -9.22
C ALA A 51 16.41 -1.74 -8.86
N TYR A 52 15.87 -2.50 -9.82
CA TYR A 52 14.72 -3.38 -9.61
C TYR A 52 14.96 -4.41 -8.49
N PHE A 53 16.08 -5.12 -8.51
CA PHE A 53 16.37 -6.12 -7.47
C PHE A 53 16.56 -5.50 -6.08
N GLY A 54 17.17 -4.31 -6.00
CA GLY A 54 17.22 -3.54 -4.77
C GLY A 54 15.81 -3.20 -4.26
N MET A 55 14.94 -2.75 -5.16
CA MET A 55 13.56 -2.40 -4.82
C MET A 55 12.72 -3.61 -4.40
N ILE A 56 12.82 -4.74 -5.08
CA ILE A 56 12.08 -5.97 -4.71
C ILE A 56 12.42 -6.42 -3.29
N LEU A 57 13.69 -6.29 -2.90
CA LEU A 57 14.12 -6.68 -1.55
C LEU A 57 13.33 -5.94 -0.47
N THR A 58 13.15 -4.62 -0.60
CA THR A 58 12.54 -3.79 0.44
C THR A 58 11.05 -3.49 0.22
N ALA A 59 10.59 -3.43 -1.02
CA ALA A 59 9.21 -3.13 -1.37
C ALA A 59 8.31 -4.37 -1.48
N VAL A 60 8.88 -5.58 -1.60
CA VAL A 60 8.10 -6.82 -1.77
C VAL A 60 8.48 -7.87 -0.71
N CYS A 61 9.75 -8.24 -0.60
CA CYS A 61 10.18 -9.29 0.32
C CYS A 61 9.99 -8.89 1.78
N VAL A 62 10.34 -7.65 2.15
CA VAL A 62 10.20 -7.13 3.51
C VAL A 62 8.72 -7.02 3.96
N PRO A 63 7.79 -6.43 3.18
CA PRO A 63 6.36 -6.49 3.48
C PRO A 63 5.81 -7.92 3.58
N LEU A 64 6.28 -8.84 2.73
CA LEU A 64 5.90 -10.26 2.84
C LEU A 64 6.34 -10.88 4.17
N ILE A 65 7.55 -10.57 4.65
CA ILE A 65 8.02 -10.97 5.99
C ILE A 65 7.10 -10.38 7.06
N GLY A 66 6.73 -9.11 6.95
CA GLY A 66 5.76 -8.45 7.84
C GLY A 66 4.41 -9.17 7.89
N LEU A 67 3.85 -9.55 6.74
CA LEU A 67 2.57 -10.27 6.63
C LEU A 67 2.66 -11.63 7.34
N ILE A 68 3.73 -12.39 7.08
CA ILE A 68 3.97 -13.69 7.70
C ILE A 68 4.13 -13.53 9.22
N SER A 69 4.86 -12.51 9.66
CA SER A 69 5.05 -12.25 11.08
C SER A 69 3.73 -11.89 11.75
N MET A 70 2.90 -11.03 11.17
CA MET A 70 1.58 -10.72 11.72
C MET A 70 0.66 -11.93 11.75
N LEU A 71 0.73 -12.80 10.75
CA LEU A 71 -0.04 -14.04 10.71
C LEU A 71 0.31 -14.96 11.89
N LEU A 72 1.59 -15.02 12.30
CA LEU A 72 2.04 -15.76 13.48
C LEU A 72 1.47 -15.19 14.79
N TYR A 73 1.18 -13.89 14.81
CA TYR A 73 0.50 -13.18 15.90
C TYR A 73 -1.02 -13.09 15.68
N SER A 74 -1.57 -13.89 14.75
CA SER A 74 -3.00 -13.96 14.46
C SER A 74 -3.63 -12.62 14.06
N GLY A 75 -2.83 -11.69 13.54
CA GLY A 75 -3.29 -10.34 13.15
C GLY A 75 -3.44 -9.37 14.32
N ASP A 76 -3.01 -9.72 15.53
CA ASP A 76 -3.06 -8.83 16.69
C ASP A 76 -1.84 -7.91 16.70
N TYR A 77 -2.03 -6.67 16.22
CA TYR A 77 -0.95 -5.69 16.18
C TYR A 77 -0.54 -5.21 17.58
N GLN A 78 -1.45 -5.20 18.56
CA GLN A 78 -1.10 -4.84 19.95
C GLN A 78 -0.17 -5.87 20.56
N ARG A 79 -0.45 -7.16 20.33
CA ARG A 79 0.44 -8.24 20.77
C ARG A 79 1.77 -8.26 20.01
N PHE A 80 1.75 -7.98 18.70
CA PHE A 80 2.95 -7.92 17.88
C PHE A 80 3.91 -6.81 18.33
N PHE A 81 3.42 -5.58 18.49
CA PHE A 81 4.22 -4.46 18.98
C PHE A 81 4.43 -4.51 20.50
N GLY A 82 3.65 -5.29 21.24
CA GLY A 82 3.87 -5.52 22.66
C GLY A 82 5.20 -6.23 22.97
N SER A 83 5.84 -6.89 22.00
CA SER A 83 7.12 -7.58 22.21
C SER A 83 8.31 -6.63 22.43
N ILE A 84 8.16 -5.34 22.11
CA ILE A 84 9.16 -4.29 22.44
C ILE A 84 8.85 -3.59 23.78
N GLY A 85 7.74 -3.94 24.43
CA GLY A 85 7.22 -3.33 25.65
C GLY A 85 5.83 -2.71 25.44
N LYS A 86 5.00 -2.67 26.50
CA LYS A 86 3.60 -2.20 26.41
C LYS A 86 3.48 -0.73 25.95
N LEU A 87 4.16 0.18 26.67
CA LEU A 87 4.17 1.61 26.35
C LEU A 87 4.84 1.91 24.99
N PRO A 88 6.09 1.46 24.72
CA PRO A 88 6.74 1.73 23.43
C PRO A 88 5.98 1.09 22.26
N GLY A 89 5.38 -0.09 22.44
CA GLY A 89 4.55 -0.73 21.42
C GLY A 89 3.35 0.13 21.01
N ILE A 90 2.63 0.71 21.97
CA ILE A 90 1.51 1.61 21.68
C ILE A 90 1.98 2.88 20.98
N ILE A 91 3.09 3.47 21.42
CA ILE A 91 3.66 4.67 20.78
C ILE A 91 4.00 4.38 19.31
N PHE A 92 4.62 3.24 19.02
CA PHE A 92 4.92 2.83 17.64
C PHE A 92 3.66 2.60 16.80
N ILE A 93 2.63 1.95 17.35
CA ILE A 93 1.36 1.77 16.65
C ILE A 93 0.77 3.13 16.26
N VAL A 94 0.69 4.07 17.21
CA VAL A 94 0.16 5.41 16.97
C VAL A 94 0.99 6.15 15.92
N ALA A 95 2.32 6.14 16.06
CA ALA A 95 3.23 6.81 15.14
C ALA A 95 3.09 6.27 13.71
N ILE A 96 3.06 4.95 13.55
CA ILE A 96 2.90 4.32 12.23
C ILE A 96 1.55 4.69 11.62
N LEU A 97 0.46 4.62 12.40
CA LEU A 97 -0.88 4.97 11.92
C LEU A 97 -1.00 6.44 11.52
N CYS A 98 -0.34 7.35 12.26
CA CYS A 98 -0.25 8.76 11.88
C CYS A 98 0.51 8.95 10.55
N VAL A 99 1.60 8.22 10.36
CA VAL A 99 2.47 8.30 9.17
C VAL A 99 1.79 7.70 7.93
N ILE A 100 1.20 6.51 8.00
CA ILE A 100 0.50 5.91 6.84
C ILE A 100 -0.87 6.55 6.61
N GLY A 101 -1.47 7.13 7.65
CA GLY A 101 -2.77 7.75 7.59
C GLY A 101 -2.69 9.25 7.33
N PRO A 102 -3.08 10.09 8.31
CA PRO A 102 -3.38 11.50 8.10
C PRO A 102 -2.21 12.38 7.69
N PHE A 103 -0.97 12.03 8.06
CA PHE A 103 0.19 12.91 7.86
C PHE A 103 1.14 12.44 6.75
N GLY A 104 0.85 11.33 6.08
CA GLY A 104 1.76 10.81 5.06
C GLY A 104 1.07 10.04 3.96
N GLY A 105 0.74 8.77 4.19
CA GLY A 105 0.28 7.87 3.12
C GLY A 105 -0.96 8.37 2.37
N ILE A 106 -2.01 8.77 3.10
CA ILE A 106 -3.26 9.28 2.50
C ILE A 106 -3.05 10.59 1.74
N PRO A 107 -2.52 11.68 2.35
CA PRO A 107 -2.35 12.95 1.63
C PRO A 107 -1.40 12.83 0.44
N ARG A 108 -0.37 11.95 0.53
CA ARG A 108 0.54 11.67 -0.58
C ARG A 108 -0.18 11.01 -1.76
N ALA A 109 -1.08 10.07 -1.50
CA ALA A 109 -1.82 9.37 -2.55
C ALA A 109 -2.79 10.30 -3.30
N ILE A 110 -3.43 11.24 -2.58
CA ILE A 110 -4.25 12.30 -3.17
C ILE A 110 -3.40 13.18 -4.10
N ALA A 111 -2.23 13.63 -3.62
CA ALA A 111 -1.33 14.47 -4.40
C ALA A 111 -0.79 13.78 -5.66
N VAL A 112 -0.45 12.49 -5.60
CA VAL A 112 -0.04 11.72 -6.79
C VAL A 112 -1.18 11.59 -7.79
N SER A 113 -2.40 11.32 -7.31
CA SER A 113 -3.56 11.18 -8.19
C SER A 113 -3.80 12.46 -8.99
N HIS A 114 -3.68 13.62 -8.34
CA HIS A 114 -3.74 14.93 -8.99
C HIS A 114 -2.61 15.13 -10.00
N ALA A 115 -1.36 14.87 -9.60
CA ALA A 115 -0.19 15.01 -10.45
C ALA A 115 -0.26 14.12 -11.70
N THR A 116 -0.70 12.87 -11.53
CA THR A 116 -0.90 11.94 -12.64
C THR A 116 -1.99 12.45 -13.57
N LEU A 117 -3.19 12.75 -13.06
CA LEU A 117 -4.29 13.22 -13.91
C LEU A 117 -3.92 14.51 -14.67
N SER A 118 -3.26 15.45 -14.00
CA SER A 118 -2.85 16.72 -14.61
C SER A 118 -1.82 16.55 -15.72
N SER A 119 -1.00 15.50 -15.69
CA SER A 119 -0.01 15.22 -16.74
C SER A 119 -0.55 14.42 -17.93
N LEU A 120 -1.80 14.00 -17.92
CA LEU A 120 -2.44 13.28 -19.04
C LEU A 120 -2.90 14.20 -20.18
N ALA A 121 -3.15 15.47 -19.89
CA ALA A 121 -3.69 16.43 -20.86
C ALA A 121 -2.65 17.53 -21.11
N GLU A 122 -2.01 17.53 -22.28
CA GLU A 122 -1.29 18.69 -22.78
C GLU A 122 -2.09 19.29 -23.96
N PRO A 123 -2.55 20.56 -23.87
CA PRO A 123 -2.41 21.50 -22.75
C PRO A 123 -3.23 21.09 -21.51
N PRO A 124 -2.85 21.56 -20.30
CA PRO A 124 -3.53 21.20 -19.05
C PRO A 124 -5.02 21.44 -19.19
N SER A 125 -5.81 20.37 -19.19
CA SER A 125 -7.25 20.48 -19.35
C SER A 125 -7.79 21.33 -18.20
N LYS A 126 -8.56 22.38 -18.51
CA LYS A 126 -9.33 23.17 -17.51
C LYS A 126 -10.30 22.33 -16.67
N LEU A 127 -10.45 21.05 -17.03
CA LEU A 127 -11.30 20.05 -16.38
C LEU A 127 -10.72 19.58 -15.04
N ILE A 128 -9.41 19.64 -14.83
CA ILE A 128 -8.79 19.17 -13.59
C ILE A 128 -8.72 20.34 -12.59
N PRO A 129 -9.36 20.23 -11.42
CA PRO A 129 -9.35 21.30 -10.43
C PRO A 129 -7.94 21.53 -9.86
N SER A 130 -7.71 22.72 -9.30
CA SER A 130 -6.47 22.99 -8.56
C SER A 130 -6.32 22.02 -7.38
N LEU A 131 -5.08 21.77 -6.96
CA LEU A 131 -4.77 20.79 -5.92
C LEU A 131 -5.64 20.94 -4.65
N PRO A 132 -5.88 22.16 -4.09
CA PRO A 132 -6.74 22.31 -2.91
C PRO A 132 -8.19 21.83 -3.13
N TRP A 133 -8.76 22.11 -4.31
CA TRP A 133 -10.10 21.66 -4.65
C TRP A 133 -10.15 20.16 -4.92
N PHE A 134 -9.15 19.63 -5.62
CA PHE A 134 -9.02 18.20 -5.84
C PHE A 134 -8.93 17.44 -4.51
N SER A 135 -8.08 17.90 -3.59
CA SER A 135 -7.94 17.33 -2.25
C SER A 135 -9.24 17.35 -1.46
N LEU A 136 -9.99 18.45 -1.50
CA LEU A 136 -11.28 18.55 -0.83
C LEU A 136 -12.27 17.51 -1.38
N ILE A 137 -12.37 17.40 -2.71
CA ILE A 137 -13.25 16.43 -3.39
C ILE A 137 -12.85 15.00 -2.99
N CYS A 138 -11.56 14.68 -3.00
CA CYS A 138 -11.06 13.37 -2.58
C CYS A 138 -11.43 13.07 -1.12
N CYS A 139 -11.19 13.99 -0.19
CA CYS A 139 -11.55 13.80 1.22
C CYS A 139 -13.06 13.56 1.40
N VAL A 140 -13.92 14.30 0.67
CA VAL A 140 -15.38 14.09 0.71
C VAL A 140 -15.77 12.72 0.17
N LEU A 141 -15.19 12.31 -0.97
CA LEU A 141 -15.42 10.98 -1.54
C LEU A 141 -15.00 9.89 -0.56
N ILE A 142 -13.79 9.99 0.01
CA ILE A 142 -13.28 9.05 1.00
C ILE A 142 -14.25 8.97 2.20
N TYR A 143 -14.70 10.10 2.74
CA TYR A 143 -15.67 10.13 3.84
C TYR A 143 -16.96 9.36 3.52
N ILE A 144 -17.55 9.62 2.36
CA ILE A 144 -18.81 8.98 1.92
C ILE A 144 -18.63 7.47 1.81
N PHE A 145 -17.51 7.00 1.25
CA PHE A 145 -17.24 5.57 1.08
C PHE A 145 -16.80 4.88 2.37
N SER A 146 -15.99 5.54 3.21
CA SER A 146 -15.55 5.04 4.52
C SER A 146 -16.73 4.77 5.45
N CYS A 147 -17.76 5.63 5.43
CA CYS A 147 -18.95 5.43 6.27
C CYS A 147 -19.75 4.16 5.93
N LYS A 148 -19.49 3.50 4.79
CA LYS A 148 -20.10 2.21 4.38
C LYS A 148 -19.10 1.04 4.40
N LEU A 149 -18.22 1.02 5.40
CA LEU A 149 -17.04 0.14 5.51
C LEU A 149 -17.28 -1.36 5.25
N SER A 150 -18.39 -1.94 5.72
CA SER A 150 -18.58 -3.41 5.74
C SER A 150 -18.75 -4.05 4.36
N ARG A 151 -19.23 -3.30 3.35
CA ARG A 151 -19.34 -3.81 1.97
C ARG A 151 -18.14 -3.43 1.12
N LEU A 152 -17.46 -2.34 1.45
CA LEU A 152 -16.49 -1.72 0.58
C LEU A 152 -15.27 -2.61 0.29
N ILE A 153 -14.69 -3.26 1.32
CA ILE A 153 -13.52 -4.15 1.16
C ILE A 153 -13.80 -5.29 0.15
N GLN A 154 -15.03 -5.82 0.14
CA GLN A 154 -15.43 -6.86 -0.82
C GLN A 154 -15.57 -6.36 -2.26
N TRP A 155 -15.98 -5.10 -2.46
CA TRP A 155 -16.10 -4.49 -3.80
C TRP A 155 -14.74 -4.03 -4.34
N LEU A 156 -13.87 -3.46 -3.50
CA LEU A 156 -12.54 -2.95 -3.87
C LEU A 156 -11.65 -4.06 -4.43
N GLY A 157 -11.52 -5.19 -3.73
CA GLY A 157 -10.70 -6.31 -4.19
C GLY A 157 -11.31 -7.11 -5.35
N SER A 158 -12.63 -7.19 -5.44
CA SER A 158 -13.31 -8.06 -6.43
C SER A 158 -13.48 -7.42 -7.81
N VAL A 159 -13.67 -6.10 -7.88
CA VAL A 159 -14.06 -5.41 -9.12
C VAL A 159 -13.00 -4.41 -9.55
N PHE A 160 -12.49 -3.59 -8.64
CA PHE A 160 -11.57 -2.53 -8.99
C PHE A 160 -10.15 -3.06 -9.25
N SER A 161 -9.66 -3.98 -8.42
CA SER A 161 -8.35 -4.61 -8.62
C SER A 161 -8.12 -5.22 -10.02
N PRO A 162 -9.03 -6.05 -10.59
CA PRO A 162 -8.82 -6.60 -11.92
C PRO A 162 -8.87 -5.53 -13.03
N ILE A 163 -9.78 -4.55 -12.95
CA ILE A 163 -9.86 -3.45 -13.93
C ILE A 163 -8.54 -2.68 -13.95
N MET A 164 -8.05 -2.33 -12.76
CA MET A 164 -6.79 -1.66 -12.58
C MET A 164 -5.61 -2.40 -13.18
N LEU A 165 -5.49 -3.69 -12.86
CA LEU A 165 -4.40 -4.54 -13.33
C LEU A 165 -4.43 -4.70 -14.86
N ILE A 166 -5.62 -4.83 -15.45
CA ILE A 166 -5.81 -4.87 -16.92
C ILE A 166 -5.37 -3.55 -17.55
N THR A 167 -5.83 -2.41 -17.03
CA THR A 167 -5.44 -1.11 -17.60
C THR A 167 -3.94 -0.86 -17.48
N LEU A 168 -3.32 -1.33 -16.42
CA LEU A 168 -1.88 -1.20 -16.22
C LEU A 168 -1.07 -2.09 -17.14
N LEU A 169 -1.47 -3.36 -17.27
CA LEU A 169 -0.88 -4.28 -18.25
C LEU A 169 -0.99 -3.70 -19.66
N TRP A 170 -2.12 -3.08 -20.00
CA TRP A 170 -2.30 -2.45 -21.30
C TRP A 170 -1.30 -1.31 -21.54
N VAL A 171 -1.11 -0.42 -20.57
CA VAL A 171 -0.10 0.65 -20.63
C VAL A 171 1.30 0.08 -20.78
N LEU A 172 1.66 -0.92 -19.97
CA LEU A 172 2.98 -1.55 -20.01
C LEU A 172 3.24 -2.18 -21.37
N ILE A 173 2.33 -3.02 -21.87
CA ILE A 173 2.46 -3.67 -23.19
C ILE A 173 2.63 -2.62 -24.28
N ARG A 174 1.79 -1.58 -24.31
CA ARG A 174 1.89 -0.49 -25.29
C ARG A 174 3.20 0.29 -25.18
N SER A 175 3.66 0.55 -23.97
CA SER A 175 4.95 1.19 -23.71
C SER A 175 6.13 0.37 -24.25
N PHE A 176 6.09 -0.96 -24.13
CA PHE A 176 7.13 -1.84 -24.70
C PHE A 176 7.07 -1.94 -26.23
N MET A 177 5.89 -1.75 -26.83
CA MET A 177 5.72 -1.73 -28.29
C MET A 177 6.24 -0.44 -28.94
N LEU A 178 6.29 0.68 -28.20
CA LEU A 178 6.88 1.92 -28.68
C LEU A 178 8.40 1.78 -28.84
N PRO A 179 9.02 2.42 -29.85
CA PRO A 179 10.48 2.42 -30.00
C PRO A 179 11.16 2.94 -28.73
N PRO A 180 12.33 2.38 -28.35
CA PRO A 180 13.03 2.82 -27.16
C PRO A 180 13.63 4.21 -27.37
N HIS A 181 13.45 5.08 -26.39
CA HIS A 181 14.06 6.41 -26.30
C HIS A 181 14.93 6.49 -25.03
N PRO A 182 16.05 5.74 -24.98
CA PRO A 182 16.94 5.81 -23.83
C PRO A 182 17.60 7.19 -23.78
N ALA A 183 17.68 7.77 -22.58
CA ALA A 183 18.43 9.00 -22.37
C ALA A 183 19.93 8.76 -22.64
N ILE A 184 20.59 9.70 -23.30
CA ILE A 184 22.04 9.70 -23.50
C ILE A 184 22.64 10.60 -22.42
N ASP A 185 22.86 10.06 -21.21
CA ASP A 185 23.49 10.83 -20.12
C ASP A 185 24.98 10.49 -19.95
N THR A 186 25.80 11.55 -19.81
CA THR A 186 27.25 11.53 -19.58
C THR A 186 27.66 11.05 -18.19
N PHE A 187 26.70 10.92 -17.27
CA PHE A 187 26.90 10.38 -15.93
C PHE A 187 25.99 9.16 -15.72
N SER A 188 26.57 7.97 -15.88
CA SER A 188 25.87 6.71 -15.61
C SER A 188 26.16 6.26 -14.18
N PRO A 189 25.17 6.26 -13.27
CA PRO A 189 25.37 5.76 -11.91
C PRO A 189 25.74 4.28 -11.95
N ASN A 190 26.77 3.88 -11.20
CA ASN A 190 27.24 2.48 -11.20
C ASN A 190 26.15 1.52 -10.67
N ALA A 191 26.20 0.25 -11.07
CA ALA A 191 25.31 -0.83 -10.63
C ALA A 191 25.10 -0.90 -9.11
N GLN A 192 26.15 -0.64 -8.31
CA GLN A 192 26.03 -0.58 -6.85
C GLN A 192 25.14 0.59 -6.39
N GLN A 193 25.29 1.77 -6.99
CA GLN A 193 24.46 2.93 -6.68
C GLN A 193 22.99 2.67 -7.07
N ALA A 194 22.77 2.04 -8.23
CA ALA A 194 21.44 1.62 -8.66
C ALA A 194 20.79 0.65 -7.65
N TRP A 195 21.53 -0.36 -7.18
CA TRP A 195 21.05 -1.30 -6.17
C TRP A 195 20.69 -0.62 -4.85
N VAL A 196 21.57 0.23 -4.30
CA VAL A 196 21.32 0.97 -3.05
C VAL A 196 20.11 1.89 -3.20
N ALA A 197 19.99 2.58 -4.34
CA ALA A 197 18.85 3.44 -4.61
C ALA A 197 17.54 2.65 -4.67
N GLY A 198 17.54 1.47 -5.29
CA GLY A 198 16.39 0.58 -5.28
C GLY A 198 15.97 0.18 -3.87
N VAL A 199 16.94 -0.18 -3.02
CA VAL A 199 16.68 -0.52 -1.60
C VAL A 199 16.02 0.64 -0.87
N ILE A 200 16.53 1.86 -1.02
CA ILE A 200 16.00 3.07 -0.38
C ILE A 200 14.61 3.42 -0.93
N GLU A 201 14.42 3.35 -2.25
CA GLU A 201 13.14 3.72 -2.87
C GLU A 201 12.03 2.72 -2.50
N GLY A 202 12.37 1.47 -2.20
CA GLY A 202 11.41 0.53 -1.63
C GLY A 202 10.90 0.93 -0.25
N PHE A 203 11.63 1.72 0.55
CA PHE A 203 11.09 2.28 1.81
C PHE A 203 10.01 3.32 1.55
N ASN A 204 10.14 4.08 0.46
CA ASN A 204 9.17 5.11 0.10
C ASN A 204 7.79 4.53 -0.23
N THR A 205 7.67 3.24 -0.56
CA THR A 205 6.36 2.58 -0.76
C THR A 205 5.45 2.63 0.47
N MET A 206 6.01 2.65 1.68
CA MET A 206 5.26 2.53 2.96
C MET A 206 4.58 1.17 3.18
N ASP A 207 4.82 0.17 2.32
CA ASP A 207 4.12 -1.12 2.36
C ASP A 207 4.42 -1.92 3.62
N LEU A 208 5.65 -1.85 4.16
CA LEU A 208 5.99 -2.53 5.42
C LEU A 208 5.16 -1.99 6.57
N LEU A 209 4.98 -0.67 6.64
CA LEU A 209 4.18 -0.02 7.67
C LEU A 209 2.71 -0.45 7.59
N ALA A 210 2.16 -0.42 6.38
CA ALA A 210 0.76 -0.75 6.13
C ALA A 210 0.46 -2.25 6.34
N THR A 211 1.43 -3.11 6.04
CA THR A 211 1.36 -4.57 6.19
C THR A 211 0.86 -5.01 7.56
N PHE A 212 1.34 -4.37 8.63
CA PHE A 212 0.99 -4.75 10.00
C PHE A 212 -0.51 -4.63 10.27
N PHE A 213 -1.18 -3.68 9.62
CA PHE A 213 -2.61 -3.42 9.80
C PHE A 213 -3.46 -4.08 8.70
N PHE A 214 -2.96 -4.13 7.46
CA PHE A 214 -3.64 -4.83 6.37
C PHE A 214 -3.78 -6.33 6.65
N CYS A 215 -2.77 -6.96 7.24
CA CYS A 215 -2.88 -8.35 7.69
C CYS A 215 -4.03 -8.54 8.68
N SER A 216 -4.18 -7.63 9.65
CA SER A 216 -5.26 -7.67 10.64
C SER A 216 -6.64 -7.62 9.98
N ILE A 217 -6.85 -6.71 9.01
CA ILE A 217 -8.13 -6.59 8.29
C ILE A 217 -8.46 -7.86 7.51
N VAL A 218 -7.48 -8.38 6.77
CA VAL A 218 -7.68 -9.60 5.98
C VAL A 218 -8.09 -10.74 6.92
N LEU A 219 -7.37 -10.92 8.03
CA LEU A 219 -7.67 -11.96 9.02
C LEU A 219 -9.03 -11.79 9.69
N ILE A 220 -9.45 -10.56 10.02
CA ILE A 220 -10.79 -10.29 10.54
C ILE A 220 -11.86 -10.66 9.51
N SER A 221 -11.67 -10.24 8.25
CA SER A 221 -12.59 -10.54 7.16
C SER A 221 -12.72 -12.05 6.92
N LEU A 222 -11.61 -12.79 7.02
CA LEU A 222 -11.61 -14.25 6.95
C LEU A 222 -12.41 -14.88 8.08
N ARG A 223 -12.22 -14.43 9.32
CA ARG A 223 -12.95 -14.95 10.47
C ARG A 223 -14.44 -14.72 10.34
N GLN A 224 -14.85 -13.54 9.88
CA GLN A 224 -16.26 -13.22 9.63
C GLN A 224 -16.86 -14.14 8.56
N LEU A 225 -16.15 -14.41 7.47
CA LEU A 225 -16.61 -15.34 6.44
C LEU A 225 -16.73 -16.78 6.96
N ILE A 226 -15.78 -17.25 7.76
CA ILE A 226 -15.82 -18.59 8.37
C ILE A 226 -16.95 -18.71 9.39
N ALA A 227 -17.16 -17.69 10.23
CA ALA A 227 -18.28 -17.66 11.18
C ALA A 227 -19.62 -17.76 10.45
N HIS A 228 -19.75 -17.08 9.32
CA HIS A 228 -20.94 -17.10 8.48
C HIS A 228 -21.15 -18.43 7.72
N GLU A 229 -20.09 -19.20 7.47
CA GLU A 229 -20.17 -20.57 6.92
C GLU A 229 -20.51 -21.62 7.99
N ASN A 230 -20.09 -21.42 9.25
CA ASN A 230 -20.25 -22.39 10.33
C ASN A 230 -21.52 -22.19 11.19
N HIS A 231 -22.17 -21.03 11.14
CA HIS A 231 -23.35 -20.72 11.95
C HIS A 231 -24.55 -20.24 11.11
N THR A 232 -25.68 -20.95 11.24
CA THR A 232 -27.02 -20.59 10.72
C THR A 232 -27.88 -19.83 11.75
N GLY A 233 -27.29 -19.31 12.84
CA GLY A 233 -27.99 -18.58 13.90
C GLY A 233 -27.41 -17.18 14.16
N ASP A 234 -28.28 -16.23 14.48
CA ASP A 234 -28.03 -14.79 14.69
C ASP A 234 -27.18 -14.44 15.94
N GLU A 235 -26.32 -15.33 16.42
CA GLU A 235 -25.42 -15.00 17.55
C GLU A 235 -24.07 -14.49 17.05
N GLU A 236 -23.81 -13.20 17.28
CA GLU A 236 -22.51 -12.58 17.06
C GLU A 236 -21.46 -13.20 18.00
N ILE A 237 -20.67 -14.15 17.49
CA ILE A 237 -19.51 -14.66 18.23
C ILE A 237 -18.53 -13.49 18.42
N PRO A 238 -18.11 -13.17 19.66
CA PRO A 238 -17.12 -12.13 19.89
C PRO A 238 -15.83 -12.48 19.14
N LEU A 239 -15.27 -11.50 18.42
CA LEU A 239 -14.00 -11.55 17.70
C LEU A 239 -12.82 -11.86 18.66
N SER A 240 -12.75 -13.07 19.18
CA SER A 240 -11.59 -13.56 19.92
C SER A 240 -10.54 -14.04 18.92
N PHE A 241 -9.27 -13.78 19.20
CA PHE A 241 -8.13 -14.19 18.38
C PHE A 241 -7.91 -15.71 18.49
N GLN A 242 -8.84 -16.50 17.92
CA GLN A 242 -8.80 -17.96 17.95
C GLN A 242 -7.89 -18.52 16.85
N GLN A 243 -7.33 -19.70 17.10
CA GLN A 243 -6.34 -20.36 16.23
C GLN A 243 -6.91 -20.60 14.81
N ILE A 244 -6.18 -20.12 13.81
CA ILE A 244 -6.50 -20.37 12.40
C ILE A 244 -6.10 -21.81 12.06
N ASN A 245 -7.05 -22.61 11.55
CA ASN A 245 -6.78 -23.97 11.09
C ASN A 245 -5.61 -24.04 10.08
N LYS A 246 -4.84 -25.14 10.14
CA LYS A 246 -3.64 -25.36 9.28
C LYS A 246 -3.94 -25.20 7.78
N LYS A 247 -5.13 -25.60 7.33
CA LYS A 247 -5.60 -25.44 5.94
C LYS A 247 -5.74 -23.95 5.55
N ASN A 248 -6.38 -23.15 6.40
CA ASN A 248 -6.61 -21.73 6.15
C ASN A 248 -5.30 -20.92 6.19
N ARG A 249 -4.35 -21.33 7.05
CA ARG A 249 -3.01 -20.75 7.09
C ARG A 249 -2.23 -20.95 5.79
N ARG A 250 -2.34 -22.13 5.17
CA ARG A 250 -1.71 -22.38 3.85
C ARG A 250 -2.31 -21.50 2.75
N THR A 251 -3.63 -21.38 2.70
CA THR A 251 -4.31 -20.52 1.71
C THR A 251 -3.91 -19.05 1.90
N LEU A 252 -3.77 -18.58 3.14
CA LEU A 252 -3.28 -17.24 3.44
C LEU A 252 -1.86 -17.00 2.94
N VAL A 253 -0.92 -17.90 3.26
CA VAL A 253 0.48 -17.77 2.81
C VAL A 253 0.57 -17.80 1.29
N LEU A 254 -0.18 -18.67 0.63
CA LEU A 254 -0.25 -18.69 -0.84
C LEU A 254 -0.84 -17.37 -1.41
N GLY A 255 -1.83 -16.79 -0.74
CA GLY A 255 -2.38 -15.48 -1.10
C GLY A 255 -1.34 -14.36 -0.95
N PHE A 256 -0.56 -14.38 0.13
CA PHE A 256 0.50 -13.39 0.36
C PHE A 256 1.60 -13.51 -0.70
N LEU A 257 2.00 -14.74 -1.06
CA LEU A 257 2.95 -15.00 -2.13
C LEU A 257 2.42 -14.54 -3.49
N LEU A 258 1.14 -14.80 -3.79
CA LEU A 258 0.52 -14.31 -5.02
C LEU A 258 0.55 -12.78 -5.09
N ALA A 259 0.21 -12.08 -4.01
CA ALA A 259 0.28 -10.62 -3.96
C ALA A 259 1.71 -10.11 -4.20
N ALA A 260 2.71 -10.75 -3.58
CA ALA A 260 4.12 -10.42 -3.75
C ALA A 260 4.60 -10.60 -5.20
N VAL A 261 4.21 -11.70 -5.86
CA VAL A 261 4.54 -11.97 -7.27
C VAL A 261 3.87 -10.94 -8.19
N LEU A 262 2.59 -10.62 -7.99
CA LEU A 262 1.89 -9.61 -8.79
C LEU A 262 2.54 -8.23 -8.63
N LEU A 263 2.85 -7.83 -7.40
CA LEU A 263 3.47 -6.55 -7.11
C LEU A 263 4.87 -6.45 -7.72
N GLY A 264 5.69 -7.49 -7.59
CA GLY A 264 7.02 -7.55 -8.19
C GLY A 264 6.99 -7.51 -9.71
N ALA A 265 6.07 -8.23 -10.35
CA ALA A 265 5.90 -8.21 -11.79
C ALA A 265 5.51 -6.81 -12.31
N VAL A 266 4.64 -6.10 -11.59
CA VAL A 266 4.26 -4.73 -11.93
C VAL A 266 5.44 -3.77 -11.77
N TYR A 267 6.21 -3.88 -10.69
CA TYR A 267 7.41 -3.05 -10.49
C TYR A 267 8.44 -3.28 -11.59
N LEU A 268 8.64 -4.53 -12.01
CA LEU A 268 9.52 -4.85 -13.13
C LEU A 268 9.09 -4.14 -14.40
N GLY A 269 7.79 -4.24 -14.72
CA GLY A 269 7.21 -3.58 -15.88
C GLY A 269 7.43 -2.07 -15.85
N PHE A 270 7.20 -1.44 -14.70
CA PHE A 270 7.40 0.00 -14.53
C PHE A 270 8.86 0.44 -14.63
N VAL A 271 9.78 -0.23 -13.92
CA VAL A 271 11.20 0.12 -13.96
C VAL A 271 11.72 0.04 -15.39
N LEU A 272 11.42 -1.06 -16.09
CA LEU A 272 11.87 -1.24 -17.47
C LEU A 272 11.18 -0.29 -18.45
N SER A 273 9.89 -0.02 -18.28
CA SER A 273 9.15 0.94 -19.09
C SER A 273 9.73 2.35 -18.95
N ALA A 274 10.01 2.81 -17.74
CA ALA A 274 10.57 4.14 -17.51
C ALA A 274 12.01 4.24 -18.01
N ALA A 275 12.83 3.20 -17.81
CA ALA A 275 14.21 3.15 -18.33
C ALA A 275 14.25 3.23 -19.86
N ARG A 276 13.31 2.55 -20.54
CA ARG A 276 13.21 2.51 -22.00
C ARG A 276 12.85 3.87 -22.61
N HIS A 277 12.14 4.72 -21.88
CA HIS A 277 11.64 6.03 -22.32
C HIS A 277 12.27 7.20 -21.56
N ALA A 278 13.46 7.00 -21.00
CA ALA A 278 14.07 7.96 -20.08
C ALA A 278 14.25 9.36 -20.70
N ASP A 279 14.57 9.45 -21.99
CA ASP A 279 14.75 10.73 -22.69
C ASP A 279 13.46 11.58 -22.70
N LEU A 280 12.31 10.92 -22.77
CA LEU A 280 10.99 11.56 -22.79
C LEU A 280 10.51 12.00 -21.39
N LEU A 281 11.26 11.64 -20.35
CA LEU A 281 10.95 11.88 -18.94
C LEU A 281 11.84 12.96 -18.31
N VAL A 282 12.73 13.55 -19.09
CA VAL A 282 13.57 14.67 -18.65
C VAL A 282 12.66 15.83 -18.21
N ASN A 283 12.94 16.42 -17.05
CA ASN A 283 12.16 17.48 -16.40
C ASN A 283 10.72 17.10 -15.97
N VAL A 284 10.38 15.81 -15.97
CA VAL A 284 9.08 15.35 -15.45
C VAL A 284 9.19 15.04 -13.95
N SER A 285 8.38 15.70 -13.12
CA SER A 285 8.32 15.40 -11.68
C SER A 285 7.84 13.96 -11.42
N LYS A 286 8.28 13.32 -10.32
CA LYS A 286 8.03 11.89 -10.07
C LYS A 286 6.54 11.53 -10.14
N GLY A 287 5.66 12.34 -9.54
CA GLY A 287 4.21 12.14 -9.55
C GLY A 287 3.54 12.23 -10.94
N CYS A 288 4.23 12.77 -11.94
CA CYS A 288 3.72 12.98 -13.29
C CYS A 288 4.23 11.94 -14.30
N ILE A 289 5.29 11.18 -13.96
CA ILE A 289 5.97 10.24 -14.88
C ILE A 289 4.99 9.26 -15.52
N LEU A 290 4.13 8.66 -14.69
CA LEU A 290 3.13 7.71 -15.15
C LEU A 290 2.16 8.31 -16.16
N GLY A 291 1.67 9.52 -15.88
CA GLY A 291 0.75 10.19 -16.79
C GLY A 291 1.40 10.55 -18.11
N LYS A 292 2.68 10.94 -18.10
CA LYS A 292 3.46 11.18 -19.32
C LYS A 292 3.67 9.90 -20.14
N ILE A 293 4.09 8.80 -19.50
CA ILE A 293 4.24 7.49 -20.16
C ILE A 293 2.89 7.02 -20.74
N SER A 294 1.81 7.17 -19.98
CA SER A 294 0.47 6.80 -20.45
C SER A 294 0.03 7.63 -21.64
N ALA A 295 0.23 8.96 -21.60
CA ALA A 295 -0.07 9.85 -22.72
C ALA A 295 0.70 9.46 -23.99
N ILE A 296 1.98 9.10 -23.86
CA ILE A 296 2.81 8.66 -24.98
C ILE A 296 2.38 7.27 -25.49
N ALA A 297 2.13 6.31 -24.60
CA ALA A 297 1.80 4.93 -24.96
C ALA A 297 0.38 4.74 -25.51
N LEU A 298 -0.59 5.53 -25.03
CA LEU A 298 -2.02 5.33 -25.30
C LEU A 298 -2.69 6.52 -26.01
N GLY A 299 -2.03 7.67 -26.08
CA GLY A 299 -2.59 8.89 -26.66
C GLY A 299 -3.92 9.27 -25.99
N PRO A 300 -5.02 9.45 -26.74
CA PRO A 300 -6.33 9.80 -26.19
C PRO A 300 -6.87 8.81 -25.14
N ASN A 301 -6.45 7.54 -25.20
CA ASN A 301 -6.90 6.50 -24.26
C ASN A 301 -6.22 6.60 -22.88
N SER A 302 -5.24 7.49 -22.72
CA SER A 302 -4.55 7.72 -21.44
C SER A 302 -5.51 8.12 -20.31
N ILE A 303 -6.62 8.79 -20.63
CA ILE A 303 -7.68 9.15 -19.65
C ILE A 303 -8.17 7.93 -18.87
N LEU A 304 -8.29 6.78 -19.53
CA LEU A 304 -8.69 5.54 -18.87
C LEU A 304 -7.65 5.11 -17.83
N THR A 305 -6.36 5.23 -18.15
CA THR A 305 -5.27 4.95 -17.22
C THR A 305 -5.33 5.88 -16.01
N GLY A 306 -5.42 7.19 -16.23
CA GLY A 306 -5.51 8.19 -15.14
C GLY A 306 -6.71 7.93 -14.23
N THR A 307 -7.86 7.59 -14.80
CA THR A 307 -9.07 7.22 -14.05
C THR A 307 -8.88 5.94 -13.24
N SER A 308 -8.27 4.90 -13.82
CA SER A 308 -7.95 3.66 -13.09
C SER A 308 -7.03 3.93 -11.90
N ILE A 309 -6.02 4.77 -12.07
CA ILE A 309 -5.05 5.11 -11.00
C ILE A 309 -5.71 5.91 -9.89
N PHE A 310 -6.54 6.89 -10.25
CA PHE A 310 -7.35 7.63 -9.29
C PHE A 310 -8.21 6.68 -8.45
N ILE A 311 -8.85 5.70 -9.10
CA ILE A 311 -9.61 4.67 -8.42
C ILE A 311 -8.72 3.83 -7.50
N ALA A 312 -7.50 3.42 -7.91
CA ALA A 312 -6.53 2.74 -7.03
C ALA A 312 -6.33 3.49 -5.74
N CYS A 313 -5.90 4.74 -5.89
CA CYS A 313 -5.45 5.55 -4.77
C CYS A 313 -6.61 5.75 -3.82
N LEU A 314 -7.80 6.03 -4.36
CA LEU A 314 -9.03 6.11 -3.57
C LEU A 314 -9.31 4.80 -2.81
N THR A 315 -9.13 3.62 -3.42
CA THR A 315 -9.35 2.33 -2.73
C THR A 315 -8.40 2.14 -1.55
N THR A 316 -7.12 2.45 -1.72
CA THR A 316 -6.08 2.35 -0.69
C THR A 316 -6.32 3.37 0.43
N GLU A 317 -6.65 4.61 0.07
CA GLU A 317 -6.95 5.68 1.01
C GLU A 317 -8.15 5.33 1.89
N ILE A 318 -9.23 4.80 1.31
CA ILE A 318 -10.40 4.40 2.10
C ILE A 318 -10.06 3.26 3.07
N ALA A 319 -9.23 2.30 2.65
CA ALA A 319 -8.76 1.23 3.53
C ALA A 319 -7.94 1.79 4.71
N LEU A 320 -7.00 2.70 4.43
CA LEU A 320 -6.15 3.34 5.44
C LEU A 320 -6.97 4.21 6.41
N VAL A 321 -7.87 5.05 5.91
CA VAL A 321 -8.81 5.82 6.74
C VAL A 321 -9.65 4.89 7.61
N GLY A 322 -10.11 3.77 7.04
CA GLY A 322 -10.84 2.76 7.77
C GLY A 322 -10.08 2.23 8.98
N ILE A 323 -8.79 1.92 8.82
CA ILE A 323 -7.90 1.44 9.89
C ILE A 323 -7.68 2.51 10.96
N VAL A 324 -7.36 3.73 10.55
CA VAL A 324 -7.05 4.81 11.49
C VAL A 324 -8.29 5.21 12.29
N ALA A 325 -9.43 5.37 11.61
CA ALA A 325 -10.70 5.69 12.26
C ALA A 325 -11.12 4.60 13.24
N ASP A 326 -10.93 3.33 12.86
CA ASP A 326 -11.22 2.20 13.71
C ASP A 326 -10.33 2.16 14.97
N PHE A 327 -9.03 2.38 14.79
CA PHE A 327 -8.07 2.46 15.89
C PHE A 327 -8.40 3.62 16.84
N LEU A 328 -8.72 4.79 16.29
CA LEU A 328 -9.11 5.98 17.07
C LEU A 328 -10.37 5.70 17.89
N ALA A 329 -11.41 5.13 17.28
CA ALA A 329 -12.67 4.82 17.94
C ALA A 329 -12.51 3.73 19.02
N ARG A 330 -11.78 2.65 18.72
CA ARG A 330 -11.70 1.47 19.60
C ARG A 330 -10.61 1.55 20.67
N VAL A 331 -9.43 2.05 20.32
CA VAL A 331 -8.24 2.01 21.18
C VAL A 331 -8.07 3.33 21.94
N ILE A 332 -8.10 4.46 21.24
CA ILE A 332 -7.84 5.77 21.87
C ILE A 332 -9.06 6.24 22.67
N SER A 333 -10.26 6.17 22.09
CA SER A 333 -11.47 6.67 22.75
C SER A 333 -12.17 5.65 23.65
N PHE A 334 -11.60 4.46 23.87
CA PHE A 334 -12.25 3.37 24.63
C PHE A 334 -13.71 3.11 24.20
N LYS A 335 -13.97 3.09 22.87
CA LYS A 335 -15.31 2.95 22.25
C LYS A 335 -16.32 4.08 22.52
N LYS A 336 -15.88 5.24 23.02
CA LYS A 336 -16.78 6.39 23.25
C LYS A 336 -17.02 7.26 22.02
N LEU A 337 -16.21 7.10 20.97
CA LEU A 337 -16.23 7.96 19.80
C LEU A 337 -16.90 7.26 18.60
N ASN A 338 -17.87 7.94 17.99
CA ASN A 338 -18.60 7.41 16.83
C ASN A 338 -17.68 7.25 15.62
N TYR A 339 -17.75 6.12 14.93
CA TYR A 339 -16.91 5.82 13.76
C TYR A 339 -16.89 6.93 12.69
N PRO A 340 -18.04 7.53 12.27
CA PRO A 340 -18.02 8.65 11.32
C PRO A 340 -17.23 9.87 11.81
N ILE A 341 -17.24 10.15 13.13
CA ILE A 341 -16.46 11.24 13.71
C ILE A 341 -14.96 10.91 13.65
N ALA A 342 -14.58 9.64 13.87
CA ALA A 342 -13.19 9.20 13.77
C ALA A 342 -12.64 9.36 12.34
N VAL A 343 -13.49 9.11 11.34
CA VAL A 343 -13.16 9.35 9.92
C VAL A 343 -12.91 10.85 9.69
N ILE A 344 -13.77 11.74 10.18
CA ILE A 344 -13.59 13.20 10.04
C ILE A 344 -12.29 13.67 10.69
N LEU A 345 -12.00 13.20 11.92
CA LEU A 345 -10.77 13.54 12.64
C LEU A 345 -9.51 13.08 11.90
N THR A 346 -9.60 12.02 11.09
CA THR A 346 -8.51 11.56 10.23
C THR A 346 -8.39 12.42 8.97
N LEU A 347 -9.50 12.84 8.38
CA LEU A 347 -9.52 13.56 7.10
C LEU A 347 -9.16 15.05 7.21
N ILE A 348 -9.43 15.70 8.34
CA ILE A 348 -9.06 17.11 8.55
C ILE A 348 -7.54 17.34 8.37
N PRO A 349 -6.66 16.66 9.13
CA PRO A 349 -5.21 16.82 8.93
C PRO A 349 -4.76 16.32 7.53
N THR A 350 -5.38 15.26 7.02
CA THR A 350 -5.13 14.76 5.65
C THR A 350 -5.30 15.86 4.62
N TYR A 351 -6.40 16.61 4.69
CA TYR A 351 -6.67 17.70 3.76
C TYR A 351 -5.55 18.73 3.76
N PHE A 352 -5.16 19.25 4.93
CA PHE A 352 -4.13 20.29 5.03
C PHE A 352 -2.76 19.82 4.49
N ILE A 353 -2.37 18.58 4.79
CA ILE A 353 -1.10 18.02 4.30
C ILE A 353 -1.16 17.76 2.79
N SER A 354 -2.29 17.31 2.25
CA SER A 354 -2.42 16.97 0.83
C SER A 354 -2.23 18.16 -0.12
N ILE A 355 -2.32 19.39 0.39
CA ILE A 355 -2.13 20.63 -0.39
C ILE A 355 -0.63 20.92 -0.65
N LEU A 356 0.29 20.26 0.04
CA LEU A 356 1.73 20.53 -0.02
C LEU A 356 2.46 20.01 -1.27
N ASN A 357 1.74 19.49 -2.29
CA ASN A 357 2.28 18.75 -3.44
C ASN A 357 3.01 17.44 -3.04
N PHE A 358 3.16 16.53 -4.02
CA PHE A 358 3.73 15.20 -3.78
C PHE A 358 5.18 15.20 -3.28
N GLU A 359 6.05 16.01 -3.88
CA GLU A 359 7.49 15.99 -3.58
C GLU A 359 7.77 16.46 -2.15
N THR A 360 7.11 17.53 -1.70
CA THR A 360 7.27 18.06 -0.34
C THR A 360 6.78 17.05 0.71
N ILE A 361 5.64 16.40 0.48
CA ILE A 361 5.16 15.34 1.37
C ILE A 361 6.16 14.18 1.41
N SER A 362 6.71 13.78 0.27
CA SER A 362 7.68 12.68 0.18
C SER A 362 8.99 13.01 0.90
N LEU A 363 9.49 14.24 0.78
CA LEU A 363 10.66 14.72 1.50
C LEU A 363 10.45 14.74 3.02
N LEU A 364 9.27 15.12 3.48
CA LEU A 364 8.92 15.10 4.91
C LEU A 364 8.91 13.67 5.48
N LEU A 365 8.47 12.69 4.70
CA LEU A 365 8.35 11.30 5.14
C LEU A 365 9.68 10.53 5.10
N LEU A 366 10.59 10.88 4.19
CA LEU A 366 11.85 10.18 3.98
C LEU A 366 12.65 9.92 5.29
N PRO A 367 12.90 10.91 6.17
CA PRO A 367 13.66 10.65 7.41
C PRO A 367 12.93 9.70 8.36
N LEU A 368 11.60 9.81 8.46
CA LEU A 368 10.78 8.94 9.30
C LEU A 368 10.82 7.49 8.81
N LEU A 369 10.80 7.28 7.49
CA LEU A 369 10.86 5.97 6.88
C LEU A 369 12.24 5.33 7.06
N GLN A 370 13.30 6.10 6.82
CA GLN A 370 14.68 5.62 6.98
C GLN A 370 15.01 5.26 8.43
N LEU A 371 14.40 5.95 9.41
CA LEU A 371 14.52 5.62 10.82
C LEU A 371 13.72 4.36 11.22
N SER A 372 12.46 4.29 10.77
CA SER A 372 11.53 3.25 11.23
C SER A 372 11.75 1.89 10.55
N TYR A 373 12.10 1.86 9.26
CA TYR A 373 12.18 0.62 8.49
C TYR A 373 13.18 -0.40 9.02
N PRO A 374 14.47 -0.04 9.26
CA PRO A 374 15.44 -1.00 9.78
C PRO A 374 14.97 -1.66 11.09
N ALA A 375 14.42 -0.86 12.00
CA ALA A 375 13.90 -1.35 13.28
C ALA A 375 12.70 -2.28 13.10
N LEU A 376 11.76 -1.95 12.20
CA LEU A 376 10.58 -2.77 11.94
C LEU A 376 10.89 -4.07 11.20
N ILE A 377 11.89 -4.08 10.32
CA ILE A 377 12.40 -5.31 9.69
C ILE A 377 12.94 -6.25 10.77
N VAL A 378 13.79 -5.73 11.66
CA VAL A 378 14.34 -6.51 12.78
C VAL A 378 13.25 -7.00 13.71
N LEU A 379 12.23 -6.17 13.99
CA LEU A 379 11.07 -6.58 14.78
C LEU A 379 10.30 -7.73 14.13
N ALA A 380 10.02 -7.65 12.83
CA ALA A 380 9.30 -8.69 12.10
C ALA A 380 10.09 -10.01 12.06
N CYS A 381 11.37 -9.96 11.68
CA CYS A 381 12.25 -11.13 11.68
C CYS A 381 12.42 -11.72 13.09
N GLY A 382 12.65 -10.87 14.09
CA GLY A 382 12.79 -11.27 15.48
C GLY A 382 11.51 -11.91 16.03
N ASN A 383 10.34 -11.35 15.72
CA ASN A 383 9.05 -11.91 16.14
C ASN A 383 8.75 -13.27 15.48
N ILE A 384 9.15 -13.47 14.22
CA ILE A 384 9.13 -14.80 13.57
C ILE A 384 10.05 -15.75 14.33
N ALA A 385 11.29 -15.33 14.61
CA ALA A 385 12.27 -16.17 15.30
C ALA A 385 11.85 -16.53 16.73
N HIS A 386 11.23 -15.60 17.46
CA HIS A 386 10.64 -15.85 18.77
C HIS A 386 9.55 -16.92 18.69
N LYS A 387 8.65 -16.85 17.70
CA LYS A 387 7.54 -17.79 17.60
C LYS A 387 7.94 -19.19 17.11
N LEU A 388 8.99 -19.29 16.28
CA LEU A 388 9.46 -20.56 15.70
C LEU A 388 10.55 -21.23 16.55
N TRP A 389 11.46 -20.45 17.14
CA TRP A 389 12.65 -20.96 17.85
C TRP A 389 12.78 -20.46 19.30
N ASN A 390 11.75 -19.82 19.87
CA ASN A 390 11.78 -19.24 21.23
C ASN A 390 12.91 -18.23 21.45
N PHE A 391 13.34 -17.52 20.40
CA PHE A 391 14.37 -16.48 20.47
C PHE A 391 13.95 -15.31 21.37
N ARG A 392 14.68 -15.06 22.47
CA ARG A 392 14.27 -14.11 23.52
C ARG A 392 14.76 -12.66 23.33
N TYR A 393 15.71 -12.41 22.42
CA TYR A 393 16.39 -11.10 22.31
C TYR A 393 15.75 -10.12 21.31
N VAL A 394 14.48 -10.32 20.93
CA VAL A 394 13.78 -9.47 19.95
C VAL A 394 13.79 -8.01 20.37
N GLN A 395 13.47 -7.74 21.64
CA GLN A 395 13.42 -6.39 22.19
C GLN A 395 14.80 -5.70 22.14
N ALA A 396 15.86 -6.41 22.53
CA ALA A 396 17.23 -5.86 22.53
C ALA A 396 17.70 -5.52 21.12
N LEU A 397 17.46 -6.40 20.14
CA LEU A 397 17.83 -6.14 18.75
C LEU A 397 17.08 -4.95 18.17
N PHE A 398 15.78 -4.83 18.46
CA PHE A 398 14.98 -3.69 18.01
C PHE A 398 15.57 -2.35 18.49
N TYR A 399 15.84 -2.21 19.79
CA TYR A 399 16.40 -0.97 20.34
C TYR A 399 17.83 -0.72 19.88
N LEU A 400 18.65 -1.77 19.71
CA LEU A 400 20.00 -1.64 19.18
C LEU A 400 19.98 -1.08 17.75
N THR A 401 19.14 -1.64 16.88
CA THR A 401 19.00 -1.18 15.50
C THR A 401 18.44 0.24 15.44
N LEU A 402 17.45 0.56 16.26
CA LEU A 402 16.88 1.91 16.33
C LEU A 402 17.93 2.93 16.78
N SER A 403 18.63 2.67 17.88
CA SER A 403 19.68 3.56 18.38
C SER A 403 20.82 3.74 17.39
N LEU A 404 21.28 2.67 16.75
CA LEU A 404 22.34 2.73 15.75
C LEU A 404 21.91 3.53 14.52
N THR A 405 20.65 3.38 14.09
CA THR A 405 20.10 4.17 12.96
C THR A 405 20.00 5.66 13.31
N ILE A 406 19.59 5.99 14.54
CA ILE A 406 19.56 7.38 15.04
C ILE A 406 20.97 7.97 15.04
N ILE A 407 21.95 7.24 15.59
CA ILE A 407 23.34 7.70 15.69
C ILE A 407 23.92 7.95 14.30
N LEU A 408 23.76 7.01 13.36
CA LEU A 408 24.24 7.17 11.99
C LEU A 408 23.62 8.39 11.30
N ARG A 409 22.36 8.73 11.60
CA ARG A 409 21.65 9.90 11.06
C ARG A 409 22.00 11.23 11.72
N LEU A 410 22.50 11.20 12.95
CA LEU A 410 22.99 12.40 13.62
C LEU A 410 24.42 12.75 13.20
N ILE A 411 25.19 11.74 12.76
CA ILE A 411 26.61 11.91 12.39
C ILE A 411 26.78 12.25 10.90
N GLY A 412 25.92 11.75 10.02
CA GLY A 412 25.96 12.01 8.57
C GLY A 412 24.77 12.83 8.10
#